data_AF-K7MDT7-F1
#
_entry.id   AF-K7MDT7-F1
#
_cell.length_a   1.000
_cell.length_b   1.000
_cell.length_c   1.000
_cell.angle_alpha   90.00
_cell.angle_beta   90.00
_cell.angle_gamma   90.00
#
_symmetry.space_group_name_H-M   'P 1'
#
loop_
_entity.id
_entity.type
_entity.pdbx_description
1 polymer ?
#
loop_
_entity_poly.entity_id
_entity_poly.type
_entity_poly.pdbx_seq_one_letter_code
_entity_poly.pdbx_strand_id
1 'polypeptide(L)'
;MSSHSSSESIDTSMTSDSSSDSTHRSLSSESSSVTSKDTIQVPSFCHEQWAPQYPAFVRFRYDGTIYQIRLRQHRQKVYFAEGLN
;
A
#
# COMPACT_ATOMS: atom_id res chain seq x y z
N MET A 1 54.59 -5.16 22.60
CA MET A 1 55.14 -4.16 21.66
C MET A 1 53.97 -3.71 20.80
N SER A 2 53.44 -2.52 21.05
CA SER A 2 52.28 -1.98 20.34
C SER A 2 52.81 -1.08 19.23
N SER A 3 52.60 -1.47 17.98
CA SER A 3 52.98 -0.68 16.81
C SER A 3 51.76 0.08 16.31
N HIS A 4 51.74 1.38 16.58
CA HIS A 4 50.84 2.35 15.96
C HIS A 4 51.43 2.73 14.61
N SER A 5 50.76 2.36 13.51
CA SER A 5 51.09 2.83 12.17
C SER A 5 50.14 3.96 11.80
N SER A 6 50.70 5.17 11.74
CA SER A 6 50.06 6.37 11.20
C SER A 6 49.63 6.11 9.75
N SER A 7 48.38 6.46 9.45
CA SER A 7 47.82 6.46 8.09
C SER A 7 47.75 7.90 7.62
N GLU A 8 48.53 8.25 6.61
CA GLU A 8 48.49 9.58 5.98
C GLU A 8 48.38 9.43 4.46
N SER A 9 47.49 10.28 3.92
CA SER A 9 47.40 10.80 2.56
C SER A 9 47.21 9.84 1.36
N ILE A 10 45.96 9.78 0.88
CA ILE A 10 45.70 9.83 -0.56
C ILE A 10 44.74 11.00 -0.86
N ASP A 11 45.28 12.02 -1.50
CA ASP A 11 44.54 13.13 -2.08
C ASP A 11 44.28 12.77 -3.55
N THR A 12 43.04 12.40 -3.87
CA THR A 12 42.65 12.05 -5.24
C THR A 12 41.49 12.93 -5.66
N SER A 13 41.80 14.19 -5.98
CA SER A 13 40.89 15.12 -6.63
C SER A 13 40.91 14.89 -8.15
N MET A 14 40.15 13.90 -8.64
CA MET A 14 39.83 13.77 -10.06
C MET A 14 38.41 14.26 -10.31
N THR A 15 38.30 15.54 -10.64
CA THR A 15 37.07 16.16 -11.14
C THR A 15 36.95 15.86 -12.63
N SER A 16 36.11 14.90 -13.01
CA SER A 16 35.64 14.71 -14.38
C SER A 16 34.42 13.80 -14.34
N ASP A 17 33.24 14.38 -14.17
CA ASP A 17 32.03 13.71 -14.66
C ASP A 17 31.25 14.69 -15.53
N SER A 18 31.32 14.37 -16.81
CA SER A 18 30.64 15.01 -17.92
C SER A 18 29.13 14.86 -17.79
N SER A 19 28.45 16.00 -17.91
CA SER A 19 27.34 16.23 -18.83
C SER A 19 26.43 15.05 -19.15
N SER A 20 25.25 15.03 -18.53
CA SER A 20 24.00 14.67 -19.19
C SER A 20 22.85 15.34 -18.44
N ASP A 21 22.55 16.57 -18.87
CA ASP A 21 21.26 17.19 -18.66
C ASP A 21 20.21 16.35 -19.39
N SER A 22 19.45 15.58 -18.62
CA SER A 22 18.16 15.10 -19.08
C SER A 22 17.27 15.00 -17.86
N THR A 23 16.55 16.09 -17.60
CA THR A 23 15.36 16.09 -16.76
C THR A 23 14.31 15.21 -17.45
N HIS A 24 14.47 13.89 -17.36
CA HIS A 24 13.38 12.96 -17.61
C HIS A 24 12.48 13.04 -16.37
N ARG A 25 11.66 14.09 -16.32
CA ARG A 25 10.44 14.11 -15.52
C ARG A 25 9.59 12.99 -16.11
N SER A 26 9.83 11.77 -15.64
CA SER A 26 8.91 10.66 -15.82
C SER A 26 7.61 11.13 -15.17
N LEU A 27 6.74 11.70 -15.99
CA LEU A 27 5.31 11.66 -15.79
C LEU A 27 5.01 10.17 -15.71
N SER A 28 5.15 9.63 -14.48
CA SER A 28 4.64 8.33 -14.11
C SER A 28 3.25 8.29 -14.67
N SER A 29 3.07 7.44 -15.69
CA SER A 29 1.86 7.32 -16.45
C SER A 29 0.69 7.36 -15.48
N GLU A 30 -0.26 8.27 -15.71
CA GLU A 30 -1.59 8.18 -15.13
C GLU A 30 -2.13 6.81 -15.51
N SER A 31 -1.82 5.82 -14.68
CA SER A 31 -2.57 4.59 -14.64
C SER A 31 -3.90 5.05 -14.08
N SER A 32 -4.86 5.26 -14.97
CA SER A 32 -6.27 5.08 -14.67
C SER A 32 -6.48 3.59 -14.33
N SER A 33 -5.82 3.12 -13.26
CA SER A 33 -6.22 1.92 -12.58
C SER A 33 -7.63 2.23 -12.12
N VAL A 34 -8.60 1.62 -12.80
CA VAL A 34 -9.99 1.43 -12.36
C VAL A 34 -10.11 1.84 -10.90
N THR A 35 -10.69 3.02 -10.62
CA THR A 35 -10.78 3.62 -9.26
C THR A 35 -10.82 2.48 -8.26
N SER A 36 -9.75 2.31 -7.50
CA SER A 36 -9.58 1.19 -6.56
C SER A 36 -10.83 1.20 -5.71
N LYS A 37 -11.83 0.38 -6.06
CA LYS A 37 -13.13 0.44 -5.42
C LYS A 37 -12.83 0.19 -3.96
N ASP A 38 -13.14 1.16 -3.11
CA ASP A 38 -12.86 1.11 -1.69
C ASP A 38 -13.46 -0.19 -1.17
N THR A 39 -12.57 -1.16 -0.98
CA THR A 39 -12.91 -2.51 -0.57
C THR A 39 -11.97 -2.91 0.54
N ILE A 40 -12.54 -3.42 1.61
CA ILE A 40 -11.79 -3.90 2.77
C ILE A 40 -12.03 -5.40 2.85
N GLN A 41 -10.97 -6.19 2.87
CA GLN A 41 -11.11 -7.64 3.04
C GLN A 41 -11.75 -7.92 4.40
N VAL A 42 -12.74 -8.82 4.44
CA VAL A 42 -13.40 -9.23 5.67
C VAL A 42 -12.37 -9.88 6.62
N PRO A 43 -12.25 -9.42 7.88
CA PRO A 43 -11.37 -10.03 8.86
C PRO A 43 -11.70 -11.50 9.16
N SER A 44 -10.69 -12.27 9.57
CA SER A 44 -10.83 -13.71 9.83
C SER A 44 -11.94 -14.06 10.83
N PHE A 45 -12.05 -13.30 11.92
CA PHE A 45 -13.07 -13.54 12.96
C PHE A 45 -14.51 -13.44 12.43
N CYS A 46 -14.75 -12.62 11.41
CA CYS A 46 -16.08 -12.54 10.80
C CYS A 46 -16.43 -13.83 10.04
N HIS A 47 -15.44 -14.54 9.49
CA HIS A 47 -15.67 -15.80 8.79
C HIS A 47 -16.17 -16.89 9.73
N GLU A 48 -15.75 -16.91 11.00
CA GLU A 48 -16.23 -17.87 12.00
C GLU A 48 -17.74 -17.75 12.21
N GLN A 49 -18.31 -16.55 12.07
CA GLN A 49 -19.73 -16.31 12.28
C GLN A 49 -20.57 -16.38 10.99
N TRP A 50 -20.01 -16.00 9.83
CA TRP A 50 -20.77 -15.88 8.59
C TRP A 50 -20.55 -17.03 7.60
N ALA A 51 -19.48 -17.81 7.73
CA ALA A 51 -19.25 -18.91 6.80
C ALA A 51 -20.24 -20.06 7.05
N PRO A 52 -20.70 -20.75 5.98
CA PRO A 52 -20.46 -20.46 4.57
C PRO A 52 -21.46 -19.43 3.97
N GLN A 53 -22.48 -19.04 4.73
CA GLN A 53 -23.59 -18.19 4.27
C GLN A 53 -23.42 -16.73 4.69
N TYR A 54 -22.75 -15.96 3.85
CA TYR A 54 -22.49 -14.55 4.11
C TYR A 54 -23.76 -13.70 3.98
N PRO A 55 -23.98 -12.74 4.89
CA PRO A 55 -25.05 -11.77 4.71
C PRO A 55 -24.74 -10.86 3.51
N ALA A 56 -25.75 -10.47 2.76
CA ALA A 56 -25.58 -9.53 1.64
C ALA A 56 -25.14 -8.13 2.12
N PHE A 57 -25.59 -7.74 3.31
CA PHE A 57 -25.29 -6.45 3.95
C PHE A 57 -25.00 -6.65 5.43
N VAL A 58 -24.13 -5.81 5.97
CA VAL A 58 -23.87 -5.70 7.40
C VAL A 58 -24.06 -4.25 7.84
N ARG A 59 -24.43 -4.07 9.11
CA ARG A 59 -24.65 -2.75 9.70
C ARG A 59 -23.58 -2.48 10.73
N PHE A 60 -22.80 -1.43 10.51
CA PHE A 60 -21.82 -0.96 11.47
C PHE A 60 -22.31 0.31 12.13
N ARG A 61 -22.01 0.47 13.41
CA ARG A 61 -22.23 1.72 14.14
C ARG A 61 -20.89 2.42 14.29
N TYR A 62 -20.81 3.64 13.82
CA TYR A 62 -19.65 4.49 13.97
C TYR A 62 -20.12 5.92 14.22
N ASP A 63 -19.61 6.54 15.28
CA ASP A 63 -19.96 7.90 15.70
C ASP A 63 -21.48 8.18 15.75
N GLY A 64 -22.23 7.25 16.36
CA GLY A 64 -23.70 7.32 16.46
C GLY A 64 -24.46 7.02 15.16
N THR A 65 -23.79 7.01 14.01
CA THR A 65 -24.38 6.73 12.70
C THR A 65 -24.33 5.24 12.36
N ILE A 66 -25.39 4.72 11.71
CA ILE A 66 -25.43 3.35 11.21
C ILE A 66 -25.09 3.35 9.73
N TYR A 67 -24.02 2.65 9.36
CA TYR A 67 -23.60 2.44 7.98
C TYR A 67 -24.01 1.06 7.52
N GLN A 68 -24.65 0.97 6.36
CA GLN A 68 -24.96 -0.29 5.72
C GLN A 68 -23.89 -0.57 4.66
N ILE A 69 -23.10 -1.62 4.89
CA ILE A 69 -21.99 -2.01 4.03
C ILE A 69 -22.37 -3.29 3.32
N ARG A 70 -22.19 -3.31 2.00
CA ARG A 70 -22.48 -4.50 1.20
C ARG A 70 -21.29 -5.44 1.22
N LEU A 71 -21.55 -6.74 1.31
CA LEU A 71 -20.51 -7.74 1.13
C LEU A 71 -20.45 -8.15 -0.34
N ARG A 72 -19.24 -8.28 -0.87
CA ARG A 72 -18.98 -8.87 -2.18
C ARG A 72 -18.00 -10.03 -2.02
N GLN A 73 -18.36 -11.17 -2.58
CA GLN A 73 -17.46 -12.30 -2.72
C GLN A 73 -16.78 -12.24 -4.10
N HIS A 74 -15.47 -12.40 -4.13
CA HIS A 74 -14.70 -12.53 -5.36
C HIS A 74 -13.68 -13.65 -5.18
N ARG A 75 -13.83 -14.71 -5.98
CA ARG A 75 -13.09 -15.98 -5.81
C ARG A 75 -13.32 -16.55 -4.40
N GLN A 76 -12.24 -16.77 -3.65
CA GLN A 76 -12.24 -17.32 -2.29
C GLN A 76 -12.19 -16.22 -1.21
N LYS A 77 -12.29 -14.95 -1.58
CA LYS A 77 -12.21 -13.82 -0.64
C LYS A 77 -13.54 -13.10 -0.57
N VAL A 78 -13.88 -12.62 0.62
CA VAL A 78 -15.06 -11.78 0.87
C VAL A 78 -14.58 -10.41 1.30
N TYR A 79 -15.25 -9.39 0.78
CA TYR A 79 -14.89 -7.99 0.95
C TYR A 79 -16.11 -7.20 1.41
N PHE A 80 -15.90 -6.24 2.29
CA PHE A 80 -16.76 -5.08 2.41
C PHE A 80 -16.55 -4.23 1.15
N ALA A 81 -17.61 -4.02 0.39
CA ALA A 81 -17.54 -3.38 -0.90
C ALA A 81 -18.86 -2.63 -1.15
N GLU A 82 -18.80 -1.30 -1.14
CA GLU A 82 -19.92 -0.33 -1.08
C GLU A 82 -20.36 0.01 0.36
N GLY A 83 -20.57 1.30 0.62
CA GLY A 83 -20.94 1.84 1.93
C GLY A 83 -19.77 2.26 2.81
N LEU A 84 -18.56 2.43 2.24
CA LEU A 84 -17.34 2.84 2.95
C LEU A 84 -17.04 4.34 2.88
N ASN A 85 -17.92 5.15 2.28
CA ASN A 85 -17.73 6.59 2.05
C ASN A 85 -18.61 7.43 2.96
#